data_AF-A0A013RVV2-F1
#
_entry.id   AF-A0A013RVV2-F1
#
_cell.length_a   1.000
_cell.length_b   1.000
_cell.length_c   1.000
_cell.angle_alpha   90.00
_cell.angle_beta   90.00
_cell.angle_gamma   90.00
#
_symmetry.space_group_name_H-M   'P 1'
#
loop_
_entity.id
_entity.type
_entity.pdbx_description
1 polymer ?
#
loop_
_entity_poly.entity_id
_entity_poly.type
_entity_poly.pdbx_seq_one_letter_code
_entity_poly.pdbx_strand_id
1 'polypeptide(L)'
;MDKLNSSYNIFDISHVESDLLEQLGTKSKFWYLSEGEEFLFKSVQSNTGERLGDDWAEKISCELAALLELPHAHYELAIHKGVRGVITKNFISERGEQLMLGNELLEGLVSSAEEGNPNIQFIEDVYKIMRNTIINKPIGFSSLANIKSASDFFVGYLMFDALIANQDRHNENWGTIITVKGVKHLAPSYDHGASLARNVSDEEKRIRMTSKDKGQQIPTFVLKAKSWFLEKEIAGKKKRLKLLDAFRRYALMERVAAKSWLEILNKVKDDDVRLIIDRVPETLMSSTSKDFTYELILCNKANLLAIKRDL
;
A
#
# COMPACT_ATOMS: atom_id res chain seq x y z
N MET A 1 10.31 -8.67 -27.24
CA MET A 1 11.34 -8.85 -26.18
C MET A 1 11.97 -7.53 -25.74
N ASP A 2 11.66 -6.38 -26.35
CA ASP A 2 12.34 -5.10 -26.04
C ASP A 2 11.70 -4.21 -24.95
N LYS A 3 10.49 -4.51 -24.46
CA LYS A 3 9.82 -3.69 -23.42
C LYS A 3 10.28 -3.94 -21.97
N LEU A 4 11.03 -5.01 -21.72
CA LEU A 4 11.42 -5.41 -20.36
C LEU A 4 12.73 -4.74 -19.86
N ASN A 5 13.54 -4.17 -20.76
CA ASN A 5 14.83 -3.53 -20.40
C ASN A 5 14.81 -2.00 -20.39
N SER A 6 13.67 -1.36 -20.64
CA SER A 6 13.56 0.10 -20.59
C SER A 6 13.13 0.59 -19.21
N SER A 7 13.76 1.66 -18.73
CA SER A 7 13.31 2.38 -17.53
C SER A 7 11.85 2.80 -17.64
N TYR A 8 11.16 2.97 -16.50
CA TYR A 8 9.81 3.53 -16.48
C TYR A 8 9.80 4.93 -17.10
N ASN A 9 8.75 5.20 -17.86
CA ASN A 9 8.50 6.51 -18.41
C ASN A 9 8.17 7.49 -17.28
N ILE A 10 8.63 8.73 -17.43
CA ILE A 10 8.22 9.85 -16.58
C ILE A 10 7.33 10.75 -17.44
N PHE A 11 6.05 10.84 -17.09
CA PHE A 11 5.08 11.63 -17.84
C PHE A 11 5.22 13.11 -17.48
N ASP A 12 5.45 13.95 -18.49
CA ASP A 12 5.45 15.41 -18.30
C ASP A 12 4.01 15.94 -18.42
N ILE A 13 3.45 16.35 -17.29
CA ILE A 13 2.11 16.94 -17.19
C ILE A 13 2.17 18.45 -16.99
N SER A 14 3.29 19.10 -17.27
CA SER A 14 3.50 20.55 -17.01
C SER A 14 2.55 21.46 -17.82
N HIS A 15 1.91 20.92 -18.85
CA HIS A 15 0.86 21.60 -19.63
C HIS A 15 -0.47 21.71 -18.88
N VAL A 16 -0.65 20.97 -17.79
CA VAL A 16 -1.87 21.01 -16.95
C VAL A 16 -1.82 22.22 -16.03
N GLU A 17 -2.83 23.09 -16.17
CA GLU A 17 -3.04 24.21 -15.24
C GLU A 17 -3.81 23.74 -14.00
N SER A 18 -3.25 24.03 -12.82
CA SER A 18 -3.72 23.50 -11.53
C SER A 18 -4.64 24.49 -10.82
N ASP A 19 -5.87 24.65 -11.31
CA ASP A 19 -6.83 25.57 -10.67
C ASP A 19 -7.64 24.92 -9.53
N LEU A 20 -7.45 23.61 -9.27
CA LEU A 20 -8.21 22.83 -8.28
C LEU A 20 -7.27 22.15 -7.27
N LEU A 21 -6.82 22.90 -6.25
CA LEU A 21 -6.09 22.35 -5.10
C LEU A 21 -7.07 21.57 -4.20
N GLU A 22 -6.85 20.26 -4.06
CA GLU A 22 -7.58 19.44 -3.09
C GLU A 22 -6.87 19.48 -1.71
N GLN A 23 -7.62 19.71 -0.62
CA GLN A 23 -7.05 19.97 0.72
C GLN A 23 -6.84 18.72 1.61
N LEU A 24 -7.16 17.50 1.15
CA LEU A 24 -7.02 16.29 1.99
C LEU A 24 -5.62 15.67 1.90
N GLY A 25 -4.85 15.74 2.99
CA GLY A 25 -3.50 15.17 3.09
C GLY A 25 -2.39 16.23 3.18
N THR A 26 -1.14 15.81 3.39
CA THR A 26 -0.01 16.73 3.64
C THR A 26 0.74 17.16 2.37
N LYS A 27 0.57 16.42 1.26
CA LYS A 27 1.25 16.64 -0.02
C LYS A 27 0.48 17.63 -0.90
N SER A 28 1.20 18.37 -1.74
CA SER A 28 0.56 19.08 -2.85
C SER A 28 0.00 18.05 -3.84
N LYS A 29 -1.31 18.06 -4.02
CA LYS A 29 -2.02 17.17 -4.95
C LYS A 29 -3.15 17.93 -5.63
N PHE A 30 -3.44 17.58 -6.88
CA PHE A 30 -4.54 18.16 -7.63
C PHE A 30 -5.10 17.16 -8.65
N TRP A 31 -6.40 17.25 -8.87
CA TRP A 31 -7.08 16.50 -9.91
C TRP A 31 -7.03 17.25 -11.23
N TYR A 32 -6.94 16.51 -12.32
CA TYR A 32 -7.02 17.04 -13.68
C TYR A 32 -7.65 16.05 -14.63
N LEU A 33 -8.18 16.56 -15.74
CA LEU A 33 -8.77 15.74 -16.81
C LEU A 33 -7.76 15.58 -17.94
N SER A 34 -7.62 14.35 -18.42
CA SER A 34 -6.84 14.02 -19.62
C SER A 34 -7.57 12.96 -20.42
N GLU A 35 -7.79 13.22 -21.71
CA GLU A 35 -8.46 12.28 -22.63
C GLU A 35 -9.84 11.78 -22.15
N GLY A 36 -10.57 12.62 -21.41
CA GLY A 36 -11.89 12.27 -20.87
C GLY A 36 -11.87 11.46 -19.57
N GLU A 37 -10.68 11.24 -19.01
CA GLU A 37 -10.45 10.50 -17.77
C GLU A 37 -9.89 11.43 -16.69
N GLU A 38 -10.21 11.15 -15.43
CA GLU A 38 -9.77 11.95 -14.28
C GLU A 38 -8.53 11.33 -13.63
N PHE A 39 -7.52 12.16 -13.37
CA PHE A 39 -6.24 11.77 -12.79
C PHE A 39 -5.88 12.66 -11.61
N LEU A 40 -5.25 12.08 -10.60
CA LEU A 40 -4.65 12.79 -9.46
C LEU A 40 -3.14 12.84 -9.65
N PHE A 41 -2.56 14.03 -9.68
CA PHE A 41 -1.13 14.19 -9.48
C PHE A 41 -0.82 14.30 -7.99
N LYS A 42 0.16 13.53 -7.51
CA LYS A 42 0.69 13.60 -6.14
C LYS A 42 2.16 14.01 -6.19
N SER A 43 2.48 15.21 -5.72
CA SER A 43 3.85 15.71 -5.64
C SER A 43 4.64 15.03 -4.53
N VAL A 44 5.97 14.95 -4.68
CA VAL A 44 6.86 14.62 -3.55
C VAL A 44 7.01 15.80 -2.56
N GLN A 45 6.61 17.02 -2.95
CA GLN A 45 6.62 18.17 -2.06
C GLN A 45 5.41 18.15 -1.12
N SER A 46 5.67 18.33 0.17
CA SER A 46 4.65 18.48 1.20
C SER A 46 4.86 19.76 2.01
N ASN A 47 3.85 20.14 2.79
CA ASN A 47 3.92 21.24 3.75
C ASN A 47 5.03 21.07 4.82
N THR A 48 5.51 19.84 5.02
CA THR A 48 6.60 19.49 5.94
C THR A 48 7.96 19.29 5.26
N GLY A 49 8.08 19.63 3.97
CA GLY A 49 9.30 19.49 3.17
C GLY A 49 9.20 18.43 2.07
N GLU A 50 10.33 18.07 1.47
CA GLU A 50 10.37 17.09 0.37
C GLU A 50 10.34 15.66 0.92
N ARG A 51 9.40 14.86 0.41
CA ARG A 51 9.28 13.42 0.69
C ARG A 51 9.86 12.63 -0.48
N LEU A 52 11.14 12.87 -0.77
CA LEU A 52 11.85 12.16 -1.83
C LEU A 52 11.70 10.64 -1.67
N GLY A 53 11.40 10.00 -2.80
CA GLY A 53 11.17 8.57 -2.91
C GLY A 53 9.77 8.07 -2.66
N ASP A 54 8.82 8.93 -2.24
CA ASP A 54 7.40 8.55 -2.24
C ASP A 54 6.91 8.14 -3.63
N ASP A 55 7.48 8.72 -4.70
CA ASP A 55 7.11 8.46 -6.09
C ASP A 55 7.60 7.10 -6.60
N TRP A 56 8.88 6.78 -6.44
CA TRP A 56 9.37 5.45 -6.80
C TRP A 56 8.81 4.37 -5.86
N ALA A 57 8.51 4.70 -4.60
CA ALA A 57 7.87 3.75 -3.69
C ALA A 57 6.45 3.40 -4.14
N GLU A 58 5.65 4.39 -4.56
CA GLU A 58 4.35 4.16 -5.19
C GLU A 58 4.49 3.31 -6.46
N LYS A 59 5.41 3.68 -7.36
CA LYS A 59 5.57 2.97 -8.63
C LYS A 59 5.98 1.51 -8.44
N ILE A 60 7.00 1.23 -7.61
CA ILE A 60 7.42 -0.15 -7.33
C ILE A 60 6.30 -0.93 -6.66
N SER A 61 5.57 -0.32 -5.72
CA SER A 61 4.45 -0.98 -5.05
C SER A 61 3.30 -1.29 -6.02
N CYS A 62 2.98 -0.38 -6.93
CA CYS A 62 2.00 -0.60 -7.99
C CYS A 62 2.36 -1.83 -8.85
N GLU A 63 3.59 -1.91 -9.32
CA GLU A 63 4.05 -3.01 -10.19
C GLU A 63 4.12 -4.35 -9.43
N LEU A 64 4.50 -4.32 -8.14
CA LEU A 64 4.46 -5.52 -7.28
C LEU A 64 3.04 -5.99 -6.98
N ALA A 65 2.10 -5.06 -6.77
CA ALA A 65 0.69 -5.39 -6.59
C ALA A 65 0.10 -6.03 -7.86
N ALA A 66 0.45 -5.50 -9.04
CA ALA A 66 0.09 -6.10 -10.32
C ALA A 66 0.66 -7.52 -10.48
N LEU A 67 1.93 -7.73 -10.12
CA LEU A 67 2.58 -9.05 -10.15
C LEU A 67 1.91 -10.07 -9.21
N LEU A 68 1.30 -9.60 -8.12
CA LEU A 68 0.55 -10.42 -7.17
C LEU A 68 -0.94 -10.57 -7.53
N GLU A 69 -1.40 -10.02 -8.65
CA GLU A 69 -2.83 -9.95 -9.01
C GLU A 69 -3.68 -9.25 -7.92
N LEU A 70 -3.07 -8.38 -7.12
CA LEU A 70 -3.71 -7.67 -6.02
C LEU A 70 -4.45 -6.44 -6.55
N PRO A 71 -5.73 -6.22 -6.19
CA PRO A 71 -6.44 -5.02 -6.57
C PRO A 71 -5.76 -3.74 -6.06
N HIS A 72 -5.36 -2.87 -6.97
CA HIS A 72 -4.63 -1.65 -6.62
C HIS A 72 -4.95 -0.49 -7.56
N ALA A 73 -4.76 0.74 -7.08
CA ALA A 73 -4.74 1.93 -7.91
C ALA A 73 -3.46 1.93 -8.77
N HIS A 74 -3.59 2.27 -10.05
CA HIS A 74 -2.46 2.32 -10.98
C HIS A 74 -1.68 3.63 -10.82
N TYR A 75 -0.36 3.55 -10.81
CA TYR A 75 0.53 4.70 -10.67
C TYR A 75 1.59 4.75 -11.78
N GLU A 76 1.80 5.95 -12.31
CA GLU A 76 2.90 6.27 -13.21
C GLU A 76 3.75 7.40 -12.64
N LEU A 77 5.05 7.38 -12.93
CA LEU A 77 5.96 8.47 -12.56
C LEU A 77 5.64 9.71 -13.39
N ALA A 78 5.72 10.89 -12.78
CA ALA A 78 5.38 12.13 -13.47
C ALA A 78 6.20 13.33 -12.99
N ILE A 79 6.22 14.37 -13.82
CA ILE A 79 6.77 15.69 -13.51
C ILE A 79 5.72 16.75 -13.85
N HIS A 80 5.54 17.71 -12.95
CA HIS A 80 4.72 18.91 -13.15
C HIS A 80 5.55 20.15 -12.85
N LYS A 81 5.76 21.00 -13.86
CA LYS A 81 6.50 22.28 -13.74
C LYS A 81 7.85 22.13 -13.01
N GLY A 82 8.58 21.05 -13.33
CA GLY A 82 9.88 20.71 -12.75
C GLY A 82 9.83 19.94 -11.42
N VAL A 83 8.64 19.69 -10.86
CA VAL A 83 8.45 18.96 -9.61
C VAL A 83 8.05 17.52 -9.90
N ARG A 84 8.81 16.56 -9.36
CA ARG A 84 8.55 15.12 -9.51
C ARG A 84 7.39 14.65 -8.62
N GLY A 85 6.72 13.60 -9.05
CA GLY A 85 5.62 12.97 -8.35
C GLY A 85 5.12 11.73 -9.07
N VAL A 86 3.88 11.37 -8.81
CA VAL A 86 3.16 10.31 -9.52
C VAL A 86 1.80 10.81 -10.00
N ILE A 87 1.30 10.21 -11.08
CA ILE A 87 -0.09 10.32 -11.49
C ILE A 87 -0.80 9.00 -11.23
N THR A 88 -2.06 9.08 -10.81
CA THR A 88 -2.94 7.93 -10.67
C THR A 88 -4.30 8.23 -11.26
N LYS A 89 -4.87 7.29 -12.00
CA LYS A 89 -6.22 7.42 -12.54
C LYS A 89 -7.23 7.29 -11.40
N ASN A 90 -8.31 8.07 -11.43
CA ASN A 90 -9.42 7.88 -10.51
C ASN A 90 -9.98 6.45 -10.68
N PHE A 91 -9.96 5.67 -9.60
CA PHE A 91 -10.49 4.31 -9.60
C PHE A 91 -12.01 4.26 -9.34
N ILE A 92 -12.64 5.41 -9.10
CA ILE A 92 -14.10 5.55 -9.10
C ILE A 92 -14.54 5.62 -10.57
N SER A 93 -15.11 4.52 -11.06
CA SER A 93 -15.32 4.28 -12.48
C SER A 93 -16.64 4.82 -13.03
N GLU A 94 -17.66 4.95 -12.19
CA GLU A 94 -18.99 5.41 -12.62
C GLU A 94 -19.42 6.68 -11.90
N ARG A 95 -20.07 7.58 -12.66
CA ARG A 95 -20.64 8.81 -12.10
C ARG A 95 -21.72 8.46 -11.08
N GLY A 96 -21.53 8.93 -9.84
CA GLY A 96 -22.45 8.69 -8.72
C GLY A 96 -21.99 7.57 -7.79
N GLU A 97 -20.90 6.86 -8.11
CA GLU A 97 -20.19 6.08 -7.11
C GLU A 97 -19.47 7.00 -6.13
N GLN A 98 -19.32 6.54 -4.89
CA GLN A 98 -18.67 7.30 -3.83
C GLN A 98 -17.68 6.44 -3.07
N LEU A 99 -16.52 7.01 -2.77
CA LEU A 99 -15.57 6.41 -1.83
C LEU A 99 -15.93 6.86 -0.41
N MET A 100 -16.28 5.90 0.44
CA MET A 100 -16.41 6.08 1.88
C MET A 100 -15.19 5.51 2.57
N LEU A 101 -14.52 6.32 3.38
CA LEU A 101 -13.24 5.98 4.00
C LEU A 101 -13.40 5.12 5.26
N GLY A 102 -12.31 4.46 5.66
CA GLY A 102 -12.28 3.60 6.84
C GLY A 102 -12.60 4.32 8.15
N ASN A 103 -12.23 5.60 8.30
CA ASN A 103 -12.55 6.42 9.47
C ASN A 103 -14.08 6.62 9.62
N GLU A 104 -14.79 6.89 8.54
CA GLU A 104 -16.26 7.00 8.50
C GLU A 104 -16.92 5.64 8.83
N LEU A 105 -16.39 4.54 8.28
CA LEU A 105 -16.87 3.19 8.58
C LEU A 105 -16.65 2.81 10.05
N LEU A 106 -15.51 3.20 10.62
CA LEU A 106 -15.19 2.99 12.03
C LEU A 106 -16.07 3.85 12.94
N GLU A 107 -16.36 5.10 12.56
CA GLU A 107 -17.31 5.95 13.27
C GLU A 107 -18.69 5.29 13.35
N GLY A 108 -19.22 4.78 12.23
CA GLY A 108 -20.48 4.06 12.22
C GLY A 108 -20.51 2.80 13.11
N LEU A 109 -19.39 2.09 13.23
CA LEU A 109 -19.26 0.94 14.13
C LEU A 109 -19.16 1.37 15.60
N VAL A 110 -18.38 2.40 15.90
CA VAL A 110 -18.10 2.90 17.25
C VAL A 110 -19.31 3.59 17.88
N SER A 111 -20.06 4.38 17.12
CA SER A 111 -21.28 5.04 17.60
C SER A 111 -22.33 4.03 18.08
N SER A 112 -22.27 2.77 17.61
CA SER A 112 -23.12 1.68 18.09
C SER A 112 -22.65 1.02 19.40
N ALA A 113 -21.44 1.34 19.87
CA ALA A 113 -20.78 0.69 21.02
C ALA A 113 -20.45 1.65 22.19
N GLU A 114 -20.97 2.89 22.16
CA GLU A 114 -20.92 3.96 23.19
C GLU A 114 -19.53 4.46 23.68
N GLU A 115 -18.41 3.76 23.47
CA GLU A 115 -17.09 4.14 24.04
C GLU A 115 -15.86 3.93 23.10
N GLY A 116 -15.94 4.31 21.83
CA GLY A 116 -14.79 4.22 20.91
C GLY A 116 -14.28 5.57 20.39
N ASN A 117 -13.02 5.61 19.93
CA ASN A 117 -12.48 6.74 19.18
C ASN A 117 -12.30 6.29 17.72
N PRO A 118 -13.01 6.90 16.74
CA PRO A 118 -12.96 6.49 15.33
C PRO A 118 -11.59 6.70 14.67
N ASN A 119 -10.72 7.50 15.29
CA ASN A 119 -9.33 7.67 14.87
C ASN A 119 -8.43 6.49 15.27
N ILE A 120 -8.95 5.52 16.02
CA ILE A 120 -8.25 4.31 16.42
C ILE A 120 -8.84 3.14 15.62
N GLN A 121 -8.00 2.46 14.84
CA GLN A 121 -8.40 1.24 14.15
C GLN A 121 -7.87 -0.01 14.88
N PHE A 122 -8.79 -0.79 15.41
CA PHE A 122 -8.49 -2.13 15.91
C PHE A 122 -8.62 -3.14 14.78
N ILE A 123 -7.71 -4.11 14.72
CA ILE A 123 -7.70 -5.10 13.65
C ILE A 123 -9.00 -5.93 13.62
N GLU A 124 -9.59 -6.20 14.78
CA GLU A 124 -10.85 -6.94 14.92
C GLU A 124 -12.05 -6.12 14.43
N ASP A 125 -12.01 -4.80 14.60
CA ASP A 125 -13.09 -3.91 14.15
C ASP A 125 -13.07 -3.75 12.63
N VAL A 126 -11.88 -3.62 12.05
CA VAL A 126 -11.72 -3.62 10.60
C VAL A 126 -12.15 -4.97 10.01
N TYR A 127 -11.78 -6.09 10.64
CA TYR A 127 -12.28 -7.41 10.24
C TYR A 127 -13.82 -7.49 10.24
N LYS A 128 -14.49 -6.99 11.29
CA LYS A 128 -15.96 -6.93 11.33
C LYS A 128 -16.55 -6.09 10.21
N ILE A 129 -15.96 -4.91 9.92
CA ILE A 129 -16.39 -4.04 8.82
C ILE A 129 -16.29 -4.78 7.48
N MET A 130 -15.18 -5.47 7.23
CA MET A 130 -14.99 -6.24 6.00
C MET A 130 -16.02 -7.36 5.85
N ARG A 131 -16.33 -8.06 6.95
CA ARG A 131 -17.25 -9.21 6.96
C ARG A 131 -18.73 -8.86 6.92
N ASN A 132 -19.12 -7.73 7.52
CA ASN A 132 -20.53 -7.45 7.80
C ASN A 132 -21.04 -6.19 7.07
N THR A 133 -20.16 -5.26 6.70
CA THR A 133 -20.55 -3.98 6.09
C THR A 133 -20.16 -3.92 4.62
N ILE A 134 -18.90 -4.22 4.30
CA ILE A 134 -18.41 -4.14 2.91
C ILE A 134 -18.79 -5.41 2.16
N ILE A 135 -18.40 -6.58 2.67
CA ILE A 135 -18.72 -7.93 2.15
C ILE A 135 -18.16 -8.23 0.75
N ASN A 136 -18.44 -7.38 -0.24
CA ASN A 136 -18.10 -7.61 -1.64
C ASN A 136 -16.65 -7.25 -1.95
N LYS A 137 -16.02 -8.09 -2.78
CA LYS A 137 -14.68 -7.85 -3.35
C LYS A 137 -14.59 -6.56 -4.17
N PRO A 138 -13.38 -6.07 -4.48
CA PRO A 138 -13.19 -4.93 -5.36
C PRO A 138 -13.85 -5.08 -6.74
N ILE A 139 -14.41 -3.98 -7.25
CA ILE A 139 -15.05 -3.91 -8.57
C ILE A 139 -14.01 -4.16 -9.66
N GLY A 140 -14.38 -4.94 -10.68
CA GLY A 140 -13.50 -5.25 -11.81
C GLY A 140 -12.45 -6.34 -11.55
N PHE A 141 -12.31 -6.84 -10.32
CA PHE A 141 -11.36 -7.91 -10.00
C PHE A 141 -12.02 -9.28 -9.94
N SER A 142 -11.40 -10.26 -10.58
CA SER A 142 -11.87 -11.65 -10.55
C SER A 142 -11.66 -12.28 -9.18
N SER A 143 -12.54 -13.21 -8.82
CA SER A 143 -12.30 -14.02 -7.62
C SER A 143 -11.17 -15.00 -7.89
N LEU A 144 -10.26 -15.15 -6.94
CA LEU A 144 -9.18 -16.13 -7.01
C LEU A 144 -9.57 -17.37 -6.20
N ALA A 145 -8.76 -18.43 -6.29
CA ALA A 145 -8.97 -19.63 -5.48
C ALA A 145 -9.02 -19.26 -3.99
N ASN A 146 -10.17 -19.50 -3.36
CA ASN A 146 -10.48 -19.16 -1.96
C ASN A 146 -10.37 -17.68 -1.57
N ILE A 147 -10.41 -16.76 -2.54
CA ILE A 147 -10.40 -15.31 -2.30
C ILE A 147 -11.61 -14.70 -3.02
N LYS A 148 -12.67 -14.39 -2.27
CA LYS A 148 -13.98 -14.03 -2.86
C LYS A 148 -14.66 -12.83 -2.22
N SER A 149 -14.40 -12.57 -0.94
CA SER A 149 -15.02 -11.52 -0.15
C SER A 149 -14.08 -10.34 0.11
N ALA A 150 -14.61 -9.22 0.56
CA ALA A 150 -13.82 -8.06 1.01
C ALA A 150 -12.74 -8.47 2.04
N SER A 151 -13.11 -9.30 3.01
CA SER A 151 -12.18 -9.76 4.06
C SER A 151 -11.05 -10.64 3.50
N ASP A 152 -11.36 -11.51 2.53
CA ASP A 152 -10.36 -12.34 1.86
C ASP A 152 -9.34 -11.50 1.07
N PHE A 153 -9.79 -10.41 0.43
CA PHE A 153 -8.89 -9.48 -0.24
C PHE A 153 -8.09 -8.63 0.76
N PHE A 154 -8.72 -8.20 1.85
CA PHE A 154 -8.08 -7.35 2.85
C PHE A 154 -6.93 -8.05 3.57
N VAL A 155 -7.02 -9.37 3.83
CA VAL A 155 -5.86 -10.12 4.35
C VAL A 155 -4.69 -10.12 3.36
N GLY A 156 -4.97 -10.10 2.06
CA GLY A 156 -3.96 -9.88 1.00
C GLY A 156 -3.36 -8.48 1.05
N TYR A 157 -4.15 -7.44 1.34
CA TYR A 157 -3.64 -6.07 1.51
C TYR A 157 -2.67 -5.99 2.70
N LEU A 158 -2.97 -6.66 3.81
CA LEU A 158 -2.07 -6.70 4.98
C LEU A 158 -0.79 -7.53 4.71
N MET A 159 -0.89 -8.61 3.94
CA MET A 159 0.28 -9.33 3.45
C MET A 159 1.15 -8.41 2.61
N PHE A 160 0.52 -7.65 1.72
CA PHE A 160 1.20 -6.72 0.83
C PHE A 160 1.88 -5.58 1.60
N ASP A 161 1.21 -4.99 2.59
CA ASP A 161 1.81 -3.98 3.48
C ASP A 161 3.06 -4.50 4.18
N ALA A 162 3.02 -5.74 4.67
CA ALA A 162 4.19 -6.37 5.27
C ALA A 162 5.30 -6.63 4.25
N LEU A 163 4.97 -7.02 3.02
CA LEU A 163 5.95 -7.26 1.93
C LEU A 163 6.73 -5.98 1.62
N ILE A 164 6.02 -4.87 1.38
CA ILE A 164 6.62 -3.59 0.98
C ILE A 164 7.00 -2.71 2.18
N ALA A 165 6.82 -3.19 3.41
CA ALA A 165 7.02 -2.42 4.63
C ALA A 165 6.20 -1.10 4.67
N ASN A 166 4.96 -1.12 4.18
CA ASN A 166 4.06 0.03 4.24
C ASN A 166 3.61 0.29 5.67
N GLN A 167 4.01 1.44 6.24
CA GLN A 167 3.68 1.79 7.62
C GLN A 167 2.50 2.74 7.73
N ASP A 168 1.84 3.08 6.61
CA ASP A 168 0.85 4.15 6.55
C ASP A 168 -0.55 3.71 6.09
N ARG A 169 -0.91 2.44 6.32
CA ARG A 169 -2.29 1.93 6.19
C ARG A 169 -3.18 2.43 7.34
N HIS A 170 -3.34 3.75 7.51
CA HIS A 170 -4.29 4.32 8.46
C HIS A 170 -5.73 4.25 7.91
N ASN A 171 -6.69 4.67 8.73
CA ASN A 171 -8.12 4.59 8.46
C ASN A 171 -8.62 5.44 7.29
N GLU A 172 -7.80 6.26 6.64
CA GLU A 172 -8.16 6.96 5.40
C GLU A 172 -7.51 6.32 4.15
N ASN A 173 -6.57 5.39 4.35
CA ASN A 173 -5.85 4.66 3.30
C ASN A 173 -6.44 3.27 3.01
N TRP A 174 -7.73 3.12 3.32
CA TRP A 174 -8.61 2.04 2.88
C TRP A 174 -10.07 2.50 3.01
N GLY A 175 -10.98 1.85 2.29
CA GLY A 175 -12.40 2.22 2.31
C GLY A 175 -13.26 1.33 1.44
N THR A 176 -14.47 1.79 1.17
CA THR A 176 -15.44 1.11 0.31
C THR A 176 -15.92 2.03 -0.81
N ILE A 177 -16.04 1.48 -2.01
CA ILE A 177 -16.77 2.10 -3.11
C ILE A 177 -18.24 1.71 -2.96
N ILE A 178 -19.09 2.72 -2.86
CA ILE A 178 -20.54 2.57 -2.83
C ILE A 178 -21.03 2.80 -4.27
N THR A 179 -21.55 1.75 -4.89
CA THR A 179 -22.12 1.83 -6.23
C THR A 179 -23.37 2.70 -6.24
N VAL A 180 -23.82 3.14 -7.43
CA VAL A 180 -25.10 3.88 -7.59
C VAL A 180 -26.32 3.12 -7.05
N LYS A 181 -26.23 1.80 -6.89
CA LYS A 181 -27.28 0.94 -6.31
C LYS A 181 -27.16 0.78 -4.78
N GLY A 182 -26.21 1.47 -4.15
CA GLY A 182 -25.92 1.36 -2.73
C GLY A 182 -25.14 0.10 -2.32
N VAL A 183 -24.67 -0.70 -3.28
CA VAL A 183 -23.85 -1.90 -2.99
C VAL A 183 -22.44 -1.46 -2.64
N LYS A 184 -21.93 -1.94 -1.50
CA LYS A 184 -20.59 -1.64 -0.99
C LYS A 184 -19.59 -2.67 -1.49
N HIS A 185 -18.50 -2.20 -2.08
CA HIS A 185 -17.36 -3.02 -2.53
C HIS A 185 -16.09 -2.52 -1.85
N LEU A 186 -15.16 -3.42 -1.51
CA LEU A 186 -13.85 -3.00 -1.02
C LEU A 186 -13.14 -2.16 -2.09
N ALA A 187 -12.60 -1.00 -1.73
CA ALA A 187 -11.79 -0.22 -2.67
C ALA A 187 -10.50 -0.99 -3.04
N PRO A 188 -9.95 -0.80 -4.26
CA PRO A 188 -8.60 -1.22 -4.58
C PRO A 188 -7.60 -0.67 -3.55
N SER A 189 -6.46 -1.33 -3.34
CA SER A 189 -5.43 -0.79 -2.47
C SER A 189 -4.77 0.44 -3.08
N TYR A 190 -4.59 1.51 -2.31
CA TYR A 190 -3.98 2.77 -2.76
C TYR A 190 -3.07 3.36 -1.66
N ASP A 191 -2.35 4.42 -2.04
CA ASP A 191 -1.42 5.20 -1.19
C ASP A 191 -0.29 4.39 -0.53
N HIS A 192 0.65 3.90 -1.34
CA HIS A 192 1.80 3.12 -0.87
C HIS A 192 3.10 3.94 -0.82
N GLY A 193 3.05 5.26 -0.95
CA GLY A 193 4.26 6.10 -0.97
C GLY A 193 5.10 6.03 0.30
N ALA A 194 4.50 5.71 1.44
CA ALA A 194 5.19 5.55 2.73
C ALA A 194 5.82 4.15 2.93
N SER A 195 6.19 3.47 1.84
CA SER A 195 6.72 2.10 1.83
C SER A 195 8.22 2.05 1.51
N LEU A 196 8.77 0.83 1.49
CA LEU A 196 10.09 0.48 0.95
C LEU A 196 11.26 1.24 1.59
N ALA A 197 11.07 1.71 2.83
CA ALA A 197 12.05 2.47 3.58
C ALA A 197 12.62 3.68 2.80
N ARG A 198 11.77 4.33 1.98
CA ARG A 198 12.16 5.46 1.14
C ARG A 198 12.80 6.61 1.90
N ASN A 199 12.48 6.75 3.18
CA ASN A 199 13.01 7.78 4.07
C ASN A 199 14.39 7.46 4.66
N VAL A 200 14.96 6.29 4.38
CA VAL A 200 16.30 5.90 4.82
C VAL A 200 17.33 6.43 3.83
N SER A 201 18.36 7.12 4.34
CA SER A 201 19.44 7.67 3.50
C SER A 201 20.29 6.55 2.88
N ASP A 202 20.95 6.84 1.76
CA ASP A 202 21.86 5.90 1.12
C ASP A 202 23.02 5.49 2.03
N GLU A 203 23.51 6.40 2.88
CA GLU A 203 24.54 6.08 3.86
C GLU A 203 24.08 5.04 4.87
N GLU A 204 22.88 5.23 5.44
CA GLU A 204 22.29 4.26 6.37
C GLU A 204 21.99 2.93 5.65
N LYS A 205 21.47 2.96 4.42
CA LYS A 205 21.25 1.76 3.61
C LYS A 205 22.55 0.97 3.42
N ARG A 206 23.65 1.66 3.07
CA ARG A 206 24.98 1.06 2.90
C ARG A 206 25.48 0.43 4.20
N ILE A 207 25.37 1.15 5.32
CA ILE A 207 25.71 0.61 6.65
C ILE A 207 24.93 -0.67 6.92
N ARG A 208 23.61 -0.68 6.70
CA ARG A 208 22.76 -1.85 6.94
C ARG A 208 23.09 -3.05 6.05
N MET A 209 23.54 -2.82 4.82
CA MET A 209 23.96 -3.88 3.90
C MET A 209 25.32 -4.47 4.28
N THR A 210 26.24 -3.66 4.81
CA THR A 210 27.63 -4.10 5.06
C THR A 210 27.96 -4.37 6.55
N SER A 211 27.08 -4.01 7.48
CA SER A 211 27.35 -4.11 8.91
C SER A 211 27.55 -5.56 9.36
N LYS A 212 28.54 -5.77 10.24
CA LYS A 212 28.75 -7.04 10.94
C LYS A 212 27.85 -7.21 12.17
N ASP A 213 27.24 -6.12 12.65
CA ASP A 213 26.28 -6.17 13.74
C ASP A 213 24.91 -6.62 13.22
N LYS A 214 24.51 -7.84 13.61
CA LYS A 214 23.21 -8.43 13.26
C LYS A 214 22.03 -7.50 13.62
N GLY A 215 22.15 -6.68 14.67
CA GLY A 215 21.11 -5.74 15.09
C GLY A 215 20.85 -4.60 14.10
N GLN A 216 21.83 -4.30 13.25
CA GLN A 216 21.80 -3.25 12.23
C GLN A 216 21.47 -3.79 10.83
N GLN A 217 21.66 -5.08 10.59
CA GLN A 217 21.41 -5.68 9.28
C GLN A 217 19.93 -5.62 8.87
N ILE A 218 19.69 -5.68 7.55
CA ILE A 218 18.36 -5.62 6.94
C ILE A 218 17.38 -6.64 7.54
N PRO A 219 17.73 -7.92 7.76
CA PRO A 219 16.80 -8.90 8.33
C PRO A 219 16.25 -8.48 9.71
N THR A 220 17.05 -7.81 10.54
CA THR A 220 16.60 -7.29 11.83
C THR A 220 15.85 -5.97 11.71
N PHE A 221 16.21 -5.15 10.73
CA PHE A 221 15.56 -3.86 10.45
C PHE A 221 14.09 -4.04 10.05
N VAL A 222 13.82 -4.93 9.10
CA VAL A 222 12.46 -5.10 8.54
C VAL A 222 11.43 -5.57 9.58
N LEU A 223 11.87 -6.33 10.59
CA LEU A 223 11.03 -6.83 11.68
C LEU A 223 10.56 -5.74 12.66
N LYS A 224 10.99 -4.49 12.50
CA LYS A 224 10.66 -3.37 13.41
C LYS A 224 9.49 -2.52 12.91
N ALA A 225 9.12 -2.63 11.63
CA ALA A 225 8.10 -1.81 11.01
C ALA A 225 6.73 -1.98 11.69
N LYS A 226 6.06 -0.85 11.98
CA LYS A 226 4.78 -0.82 12.70
C LYS A 226 3.65 -0.46 11.74
N SER A 227 2.55 -1.18 11.87
CA SER A 227 1.29 -0.86 11.22
C SER A 227 0.56 0.27 11.95
N TRP A 228 -0.58 0.70 11.43
CA TRP A 228 -1.53 1.55 12.14
C TRP A 228 -2.58 0.78 12.96
N PHE A 229 -2.56 -0.55 12.92
CA PHE A 229 -3.53 -1.38 13.63
C PHE A 229 -3.13 -1.57 15.09
N LEU A 230 -4.15 -1.55 15.95
CA LEU A 230 -4.05 -1.96 17.34
C LEU A 230 -4.81 -3.27 17.57
N GLU A 231 -4.53 -3.90 18.69
CA GLU A 231 -5.20 -5.10 19.19
C GLU A 231 -5.87 -4.75 20.52
N LYS A 232 -7.09 -5.26 20.75
CA LYS A 232 -7.88 -4.92 21.95
C LYS A 232 -7.33 -5.53 23.23
N GLU A 233 -6.69 -6.70 23.14
CA GLU A 233 -6.30 -7.52 24.31
C GLU A 233 -5.03 -7.05 25.04
N ILE A 234 -4.30 -6.04 24.53
CA ILE A 234 -3.15 -5.48 25.25
C ILE A 234 -3.65 -4.45 26.27
N ALA A 235 -4.11 -4.96 27.40
CA ALA A 235 -4.55 -4.22 28.58
C ALA A 235 -3.64 -3.02 28.90
N GLY A 236 -4.19 -1.81 28.76
CA GLY A 236 -3.58 -0.56 29.23
C GLY A 236 -2.47 0.06 28.37
N LYS A 237 -2.03 -0.57 27.27
CA LYS A 237 -1.06 0.04 26.34
C LYS A 237 -1.54 -0.07 24.91
N LYS A 238 -2.07 1.03 24.37
CA LYS A 238 -2.39 1.24 22.94
C LYS A 238 -1.13 1.11 22.08
N LYS A 239 -0.64 -0.11 21.86
CA LYS A 239 0.58 -0.38 21.10
C LYS A 239 0.21 -0.82 19.68
N ARG A 240 0.71 -0.06 18.70
CA ARG A 240 0.62 -0.44 17.29
C ARG A 240 1.28 -1.80 17.05
N LEU A 241 0.57 -2.69 16.35
CA LEU A 241 1.08 -3.97 15.90
C LEU A 241 2.21 -3.77 14.89
N LYS A 242 3.19 -4.67 14.87
CA LYS A 242 4.13 -4.74 13.75
C LYS A 242 3.39 -5.19 12.48
N LEU A 243 3.95 -4.94 11.30
CA LEU A 243 3.30 -5.31 10.04
C LEU A 243 3.06 -6.81 9.92
N LEU A 244 4.09 -7.63 10.18
CA LEU A 244 3.96 -9.09 10.20
C LEU A 244 2.97 -9.56 11.27
N ASP A 245 2.92 -8.87 12.41
CA ASP A 245 1.98 -9.19 13.47
C ASP A 245 0.54 -8.93 13.02
N ALA A 246 0.27 -7.76 12.43
CA ALA A 246 -1.04 -7.41 11.88
C ALA A 246 -1.50 -8.42 10.83
N PHE A 247 -0.65 -8.74 9.84
CA PHE A 247 -0.96 -9.81 8.88
C PHE A 247 -1.27 -11.13 9.57
N ARG A 248 -0.43 -11.59 10.52
CA ARG A 248 -0.64 -12.85 11.23
C ARG A 248 -1.97 -12.89 11.99
N ARG A 249 -2.35 -11.82 12.68
CA ARG A 249 -3.62 -11.77 13.44
C ARG A 249 -4.80 -11.86 12.49
N TYR A 250 -4.79 -11.08 11.41
CA TYR A 250 -5.86 -11.13 10.41
C TYR A 250 -5.90 -12.49 9.70
N ALA A 251 -4.74 -13.06 9.37
CA ALA A 251 -4.63 -14.37 8.75
C ALA A 251 -5.17 -15.51 9.62
N LEU A 252 -5.13 -15.40 10.94
CA LEU A 252 -5.76 -16.39 11.83
C LEU A 252 -7.29 -16.34 11.76
N MET A 253 -7.88 -15.19 11.43
CA MET A 253 -9.31 -15.02 11.18
C MET A 253 -9.70 -15.45 9.76
N GLU A 254 -8.83 -15.22 8.76
CA GLU A 254 -9.04 -15.58 7.34
C GLU A 254 -8.02 -16.60 6.81
N ARG A 255 -7.89 -17.74 7.49
CA ARG A 255 -6.79 -18.71 7.24
C ARG A 255 -6.71 -19.21 5.80
N VAL A 256 -7.86 -19.52 5.19
CA VAL A 256 -7.90 -20.10 3.84
C VAL A 256 -7.48 -19.09 2.79
N ALA A 257 -7.98 -17.85 2.87
CA ALA A 257 -7.58 -16.76 2.01
C ALA A 257 -6.11 -16.39 2.22
N ALA A 258 -5.65 -16.29 3.47
CA ALA A 258 -4.27 -15.97 3.80
C ALA A 258 -3.28 -17.00 3.22
N LYS A 259 -3.58 -18.30 3.34
CA LYS A 259 -2.77 -19.35 2.70
C LYS A 259 -2.73 -19.18 1.18
N SER A 260 -3.87 -18.86 0.57
CA SER A 260 -3.96 -18.67 -0.88
C SER A 260 -3.13 -17.47 -1.36
N TRP A 261 -3.15 -16.34 -0.62
CA TRP A 261 -2.27 -15.20 -0.88
C TRP A 261 -0.79 -15.53 -0.71
N LEU A 262 -0.42 -16.31 0.31
CA LEU A 262 0.96 -16.77 0.50
C LEU A 262 1.42 -17.72 -0.61
N GLU A 263 0.53 -18.51 -1.20
CA GLU A 263 0.86 -19.31 -2.40
C GLU A 263 1.12 -18.42 -3.62
N ILE A 264 0.35 -17.34 -3.80
CA ILE A 264 0.58 -16.37 -4.86
C ILE A 264 1.95 -15.71 -4.65
N LEU A 265 2.24 -15.24 -3.44
CA LEU A 265 3.53 -14.65 -3.09
C LEU A 265 4.70 -15.63 -3.30
N ASN A 266 4.52 -16.91 -3.01
CA ASN A 266 5.55 -17.94 -3.19
C ASN A 266 5.92 -18.16 -4.67
N LYS A 267 5.02 -17.84 -5.61
CA LYS A 267 5.26 -17.97 -7.06
C LYS A 267 6.00 -16.78 -7.67
N VAL A 268 6.01 -15.63 -6.98
CA VAL A 268 6.78 -14.45 -7.40
C VAL A 268 8.26 -14.82 -7.43
N LYS A 269 8.95 -14.61 -8.55
CA LYS A 269 10.39 -14.86 -8.63
C LYS A 269 11.17 -13.65 -8.14
N ASP A 270 12.33 -13.90 -7.56
CA ASP A 270 13.19 -12.83 -7.07
C ASP A 270 13.69 -11.96 -8.24
N ASP A 271 13.96 -12.57 -9.41
CA ASP A 271 14.30 -11.84 -10.64
C ASP A 271 13.20 -10.87 -11.11
N ASP A 272 11.92 -11.23 -10.95
CA ASP A 272 10.80 -10.34 -11.31
C ASP A 272 10.76 -9.12 -10.39
N VAL A 273 11.04 -9.32 -9.09
CA VAL A 273 11.18 -8.23 -8.11
C VAL A 273 12.34 -7.33 -8.48
N ARG A 274 13.51 -7.90 -8.80
CA ARG A 274 14.69 -7.13 -9.22
C ARG A 274 14.39 -6.28 -10.45
N LEU A 275 13.73 -6.89 -11.45
CA LEU A 275 13.38 -6.22 -12.69
C LEU A 275 12.46 -5.02 -12.47
N ILE A 276 11.45 -5.16 -11.59
CA ILE A 276 10.55 -4.05 -11.25
C ILE A 276 11.33 -2.87 -10.66
N ILE A 277 12.30 -3.13 -9.79
CA ILE A 277 13.09 -2.10 -9.10
C ILE A 277 14.08 -1.43 -10.07
N ASP A 278 14.79 -2.22 -10.89
CA ASP A 278 15.83 -1.71 -11.78
C ASP A 278 15.29 -0.76 -12.85
N ARG A 279 14.02 -0.92 -13.23
CA ARG A 279 13.34 -0.02 -14.18
C ARG A 279 13.12 1.39 -13.64
N VAL A 280 13.25 1.64 -12.33
CA VAL A 280 13.21 3.03 -11.83
C VAL A 280 14.41 3.81 -12.35
N PRO A 281 14.23 5.00 -12.97
CA PRO A 281 15.36 5.80 -13.45
C PRO A 281 16.36 6.17 -12.34
N GLU A 282 17.66 6.14 -12.65
CA GLU A 282 18.73 6.50 -11.69
C GLU A 282 18.64 7.96 -11.21
N THR A 283 18.02 8.84 -12.00
CA THR A 283 17.72 10.22 -11.60
C THR A 283 16.72 10.29 -10.45
N LEU A 284 15.94 9.22 -10.23
CA LEU A 284 14.90 9.14 -9.22
C LEU A 284 15.29 8.28 -8.01
N MET A 285 16.06 7.22 -8.22
CA MET A 285 16.44 6.23 -7.22
C MET A 285 17.85 5.72 -7.51
N SER A 286 18.77 5.88 -6.54
CA SER A 286 20.16 5.43 -6.67
C SER A 286 20.28 3.91 -6.70
N SER A 287 21.37 3.40 -7.27
CA SER A 287 21.75 1.98 -7.18
C SER A 287 21.74 1.43 -5.74
N THR A 288 22.31 2.17 -4.78
CA THR A 288 22.28 1.80 -3.35
C THR A 288 20.85 1.64 -2.82
N SER A 289 19.94 2.53 -3.22
CA SER A 289 18.53 2.42 -2.88
C SER A 289 17.89 1.20 -3.52
N LYS A 290 18.18 0.91 -4.80
CA LYS A 290 17.65 -0.25 -5.51
C LYS A 290 18.06 -1.57 -4.84
N ASP A 291 19.35 -1.72 -4.54
CA ASP A 291 19.89 -2.92 -3.88
C ASP A 291 19.28 -3.11 -2.48
N PHE A 292 19.17 -2.03 -1.70
CA PHE A 292 18.55 -2.09 -0.38
C PHE A 292 17.06 -2.47 -0.46
N THR A 293 16.31 -1.87 -1.38
CA THR A 293 14.88 -2.15 -1.56
C THR A 293 14.65 -3.60 -1.98
N TYR A 294 15.50 -4.13 -2.85
CA TYR A 294 15.47 -5.53 -3.25
C TYR A 294 15.64 -6.47 -2.05
N GLU A 295 16.71 -6.29 -1.27
CA GLU A 295 16.99 -7.10 -0.07
C GLU A 295 15.90 -6.97 1.00
N LEU A 296 15.32 -5.78 1.17
CA LEU A 296 14.20 -5.54 2.07
C LEU A 296 12.97 -6.39 1.68
N ILE A 297 12.61 -6.39 0.40
CA ILE A 297 11.46 -7.16 -0.10
C ILE A 297 11.71 -8.66 0.07
N LEU A 298 12.93 -9.15 -0.24
CA LEU A 298 13.26 -10.57 -0.07
C LEU A 298 13.19 -10.99 1.40
N CYS A 299 13.71 -10.18 2.32
CA CYS A 299 13.61 -10.45 3.76
C CYS A 299 12.14 -10.51 4.21
N ASN A 300 11.30 -9.57 3.78
CA ASN A 300 9.88 -9.57 4.12
C ASN A 300 9.12 -10.75 3.51
N LYS A 301 9.41 -11.09 2.24
CA LYS A 301 8.86 -12.27 1.58
C LYS A 301 9.19 -13.55 2.35
N ALA A 302 10.45 -13.73 2.74
CA ALA A 302 10.88 -14.88 3.53
C ALA A 302 10.14 -14.96 4.88
N ASN A 303 9.99 -13.83 5.58
CA ASN A 303 9.26 -13.75 6.84
C ASN A 303 7.77 -14.10 6.67
N LEU A 304 7.12 -13.61 5.61
CA LEU A 304 5.73 -13.92 5.30
C LEU A 304 5.52 -15.39 4.98
N LEU A 305 6.39 -15.98 4.16
CA LEU A 305 6.30 -17.40 3.81
C LEU A 305 6.59 -18.32 5.00
N ALA A 306 7.38 -17.88 5.98
CA ALA A 306 7.58 -18.61 7.22
C ALA A 306 6.30 -18.71 8.06
N ILE A 307 5.44 -17.66 8.06
CA ILE A 307 4.15 -17.65 8.80
C ILE A 307 3.20 -18.73 8.29
N LYS A 308 3.29 -19.11 7.01
CA LYS A 308 2.44 -20.14 6.39
C LYS A 308 2.40 -21.45 7.17
N ARG A 309 3.50 -21.81 7.85
CA ARG A 309 3.61 -23.03 8.66
C ARG A 309 2.72 -23.00 9.91
N ASP A 310 2.36 -21.81 10.37
CA ASP A 310 1.60 -21.58 11.60
C ASP A 310 0.11 -21.29 11.34
N LEU A 311 -0.31 -21.20 10.07
CA LEU A 311 -1.70 -20.99 9.65
C LEU A 311 -2.39 -22.32 9.35
#